data_AF-A0AB35U1B1-F1
#
_entry.id   AF-A0AB35U1B1-F1
#
_cell.length_a   1.000
_cell.length_b   1.000
_cell.length_c   1.000
_cell.angle_alpha   90.00
_cell.angle_beta   90.00
_cell.angle_gamma   90.00
#
_symmetry.space_group_name_H-M   'P 1'
#
loop_
_entity.id
_entity.type
_entity.pdbx_description
1 polymer ?
#
loop_
_entity_poly.entity_id
_entity_poly.type
_entity_poly.pdbx_seq_one_letter_code
_entity_poly.pdbx_strand_id
1 'polypeptide(L)'
;MMVPRTLNKHGFTLLEMMIVILCLGVFASMSLPVLSEQEMIQRFLWPGGYLQMQARAMALAENQEYVDSFGKLPVIYFNEKGNVKRAQTVYPGGKKIIIELGGGRLVTP
;
A
#
# COMPACT_ATOMS: atom_id res chain seq x y z
N MET A 1 53.15 -19.09 -37.34
CA MET A 1 53.40 -18.23 -36.16
C MET A 1 52.11 -18.17 -35.37
N MET A 2 52.04 -18.89 -34.26
CA MET A 2 50.81 -19.03 -33.46
C MET A 2 50.80 -17.90 -32.44
N VAL A 3 49.92 -16.91 -32.64
CA VAL A 3 49.76 -15.79 -31.70
C VAL A 3 49.14 -16.34 -30.42
N PRO A 4 49.79 -16.24 -29.25
CA PRO A 4 49.16 -16.64 -28.00
C PRO A 4 47.99 -15.68 -27.76
N ARG A 5 46.76 -16.21 -27.78
CA ARG A 5 45.59 -15.50 -27.28
C ARG A 5 45.78 -15.34 -25.78
N THR A 6 46.37 -14.22 -25.36
CA THR A 6 46.34 -13.82 -23.96
C THR A 6 44.88 -13.61 -23.61
N LEU A 7 44.28 -14.57 -22.90
CA LEU A 7 42.96 -14.41 -22.32
C LEU A 7 43.04 -13.18 -21.41
N ASN A 8 42.47 -12.06 -21.84
CA ASN A 8 42.37 -10.86 -21.04
C ASN A 8 41.40 -11.15 -19.89
N LYS A 9 41.95 -11.66 -18.77
CA LYS A 9 41.20 -12.10 -17.59
C LYS A 9 40.30 -10.99 -17.02
N HIS A 10 40.71 -9.73 -17.17
CA HIS A 10 39.94 -8.59 -16.69
C HIS A 10 38.65 -8.36 -17.49
N GLY A 11 38.66 -8.60 -18.81
CA GLY A 11 37.45 -8.54 -19.63
C GLY A 11 36.46 -9.66 -19.31
N PHE A 12 36.97 -10.82 -18.93
CA PHE A 12 36.17 -11.95 -18.44
C PHE A 12 35.47 -11.59 -17.12
N THR A 13 36.20 -11.05 -16.15
CA THR A 13 35.64 -10.63 -14.85
C THR A 13 34.60 -9.51 -14.99
N LEU A 14 34.81 -8.53 -15.87
CA LEU A 14 33.83 -7.46 -16.09
C LEU A 14 32.51 -8.01 -16.64
N LEU A 15 32.59 -8.95 -17.59
CA LEU A 15 31.43 -9.59 -18.18
C LEU A 15 30.68 -10.46 -17.16
N GLU A 16 31.40 -11.22 -16.34
CA GLU A 16 30.82 -11.98 -15.22
C GLU A 16 30.07 -11.06 -14.25
N MET A 17 30.66 -9.92 -13.88
CA MET A 17 30.02 -8.94 -12.99
C MET A 17 28.78 -8.32 -13.64
N MET A 18 28.80 -8.02 -14.94
CA MET A 18 27.63 -7.52 -15.67
C MET A 18 26.49 -8.55 -15.68
N ILE A 19 26.80 -9.83 -15.87
CA ILE A 19 25.82 -10.92 -15.80
C ILE A 19 25.23 -11.03 -14.39
N VAL A 20 26.06 -10.98 -13.35
CA VAL A 20 25.60 -11.03 -11.96
C VAL A 20 24.65 -9.87 -11.65
N ILE A 21 24.99 -8.64 -12.07
CA ILE A 21 24.12 -7.47 -11.88
C ILE A 21 22.80 -7.64 -12.63
N LEU A 22 22.83 -8.15 -13.87
CA LEU A 22 21.61 -8.43 -14.64
C LEU A 22 20.72 -9.47 -13.94
N CYS A 23 21.30 -10.57 -13.48
CA CYS A 23 20.58 -11.61 -12.74
C CYS A 23 19.98 -11.07 -11.45
N LEU A 24 20.74 -10.27 -10.68
CA LEU A 24 20.24 -9.62 -9.47
C LEU A 24 19.08 -8.65 -9.79
N GLY A 25 19.16 -7.91 -10.89
CA GLY A 25 18.09 -7.03 -11.35
C GLY A 25 16.79 -7.77 -11.69
N VAL A 26 16.88 -8.91 -12.37
CA VAL A 26 15.73 -9.77 -12.67
C VAL A 26 15.15 -10.39 -11.40
N PHE A 27 15.99 -10.89 -10.49
CA PHE A 27 15.49 -11.42 -9.22
C PHE A 27 14.85 -10.35 -8.34
N ALA A 28 15.41 -9.15 -8.31
CA ALA A 28 14.84 -8.01 -7.58
C ALA A 28 13.48 -7.60 -8.15
N SER A 29 13.31 -7.56 -9.48
CA SER A 29 12.02 -7.21 -10.09
C SER A 29 10.94 -8.26 -9.84
N MET A 30 11.31 -9.54 -9.73
CA MET A 30 10.38 -10.62 -9.39
C MET A 30 10.04 -10.69 -7.89
N SER A 31 10.92 -10.19 -7.01
CA SER A 31 10.79 -10.33 -5.56
C SER A 31 10.05 -9.19 -4.87
N LEU A 32 9.83 -8.06 -5.56
CA LEU A 32 9.03 -6.98 -5.00
C LEU A 32 7.55 -7.39 -5.01
N PRO A 33 6.88 -7.49 -3.85
CA PRO A 33 5.44 -7.68 -3.85
C PRO A 33 4.82 -6.50 -4.60
N VAL A 34 4.16 -6.79 -5.72
CA VAL A 34 3.44 -5.79 -6.51
C VAL A 34 2.19 -5.41 -5.72
N LEU A 35 2.37 -4.57 -4.70
CA LEU A 35 1.27 -3.72 -4.28
C LEU A 35 1.00 -2.81 -5.46
N SER A 36 -0.22 -2.89 -5.98
CA SER A 36 -0.67 -1.90 -6.95
C SER A 36 -0.47 -0.51 -6.33
N GLU A 37 -0.10 0.47 -7.13
CA GLU A 37 0.06 1.87 -6.68
C GLU A 37 -1.17 2.34 -5.89
N GLN A 38 -2.36 1.90 -6.31
CA GLN A 38 -3.64 2.12 -5.64
C GLN A 38 -3.67 1.55 -4.21
N GLU A 39 -3.19 0.33 -3.99
CA GLU A 39 -3.14 -0.29 -2.65
C GLU A 39 -2.17 0.45 -1.74
N MET A 40 -1.03 0.90 -2.27
CA MET A 40 -0.09 1.71 -1.52
C MET A 40 -0.73 3.02 -1.07
N ILE A 41 -1.30 3.77 -2.02
CA ILE A 41 -1.98 5.05 -1.75
C ILE A 41 -3.09 4.86 -0.71
N GLN A 42 -3.92 3.84 -0.91
CA GLN A 42 -5.03 3.55 -0.01
C GLN A 42 -4.54 3.21 1.40
N ARG A 43 -3.47 2.41 1.54
CA ARG A 43 -2.91 2.06 2.86
C ARG A 43 -2.49 3.28 3.67
N PHE A 44 -1.95 4.32 3.03
CA PHE A 44 -1.43 5.50 3.70
C PHE A 44 -2.44 6.63 3.86
N LEU A 45 -3.31 6.86 2.86
CA LEU A 45 -4.25 7.98 2.88
C LEU A 45 -5.59 7.66 3.53
N TRP A 46 -5.99 6.39 3.54
CA TRP A 46 -7.30 5.98 4.08
C TRP A 46 -7.53 6.43 5.54
N PRO A 47 -6.59 6.24 6.50
CA PRO A 47 -6.82 6.65 7.88
C PRO A 47 -7.07 8.16 8.03
N GLY A 48 -6.36 8.98 7.24
CA GLY A 48 -6.52 10.43 7.26
C GLY A 48 -7.90 10.86 6.76
N GLY A 49 -8.34 10.30 5.62
CA GLY A 49 -9.67 10.58 5.07
C GLY A 49 -10.81 10.08 5.97
N TYR A 50 -10.62 8.92 6.62
CA TYR A 50 -11.54 8.41 7.64
C TYR A 50 -11.73 9.41 8.79
N LEU A 51 -10.62 9.84 9.41
CA LEU A 51 -10.65 10.77 10.55
C LEU A 51 -11.19 12.14 10.14
N GLN A 52 -10.88 12.60 8.93
CA GLN A 52 -11.39 13.85 8.40
C GLN A 52 -12.91 13.85 8.30
N MET A 53 -13.52 12.79 7.74
CA MET A 53 -14.97 12.70 7.61
C MET A 53 -15.64 12.54 8.98
N GLN A 54 -15.02 11.80 9.89
CA GLN A 54 -15.46 11.71 11.28
C GLN A 54 -15.47 13.09 11.97
N ALA A 55 -14.36 13.84 11.85
CA ALA A 55 -14.24 15.19 12.39
C ALA A 55 -15.24 16.15 11.76
N ARG A 56 -15.47 16.04 10.44
CA ARG A 56 -16.46 16.84 9.73
C ARG A 56 -17.88 16.58 10.23
N ALA A 57 -18.22 15.32 10.50
CA ALA A 57 -19.53 14.97 11.05
C ALA A 57 -19.77 15.64 12.41
N MET A 58 -18.75 15.64 13.28
CA MET A 58 -18.79 16.32 14.58
C MET A 58 -18.85 17.84 14.44
N ALA A 59 -18.07 18.42 13.54
CA ALA A 59 -17.97 19.86 13.36
C ALA A 59 -19.25 20.47 12.77
N LEU A 60 -19.92 19.74 11.87
CA LEU A 60 -21.15 20.19 11.22
C LEU A 60 -22.42 19.68 11.92
N ALA A 61 -22.31 18.74 12.86
CA ALA A 61 -23.44 18.04 13.47
C ALA A 61 -24.38 17.40 12.42
N GLU A 62 -23.78 16.84 11.37
CA GLU A 62 -24.49 16.21 10.25
C GLU A 62 -23.95 14.81 10.00
N ASN A 63 -24.79 13.93 9.45
CA ASN A 63 -24.34 12.63 8.97
C ASN A 63 -23.33 12.83 7.83
N GLN A 64 -22.20 12.13 7.89
CA GLN A 64 -21.18 12.17 6.84
C GLN A 64 -20.86 10.76 6.37
N GLU A 65 -20.38 10.69 5.13
CA GLU A 65 -20.00 9.45 4.49
C GLU A 65 -18.53 9.54 4.07
N TYR A 66 -17.77 8.51 4.40
CA TYR A 66 -16.48 8.31 3.79
C TYR A 66 -16.62 7.35 2.61
N VAL A 67 -16.29 7.86 1.43
CA VAL A 67 -16.22 7.09 0.19
C VAL A 67 -14.75 7.02 -0.24
N ASP A 68 -14.26 5.81 -0.41
CA ASP A 68 -12.91 5.56 -0.91
C ASP A 68 -12.77 6.04 -2.35
N SER A 69 -11.70 6.78 -2.66
CA SER A 69 -11.46 7.35 -3.98
C SER A 69 -11.33 6.31 -5.09
N PHE A 70 -11.00 5.07 -4.74
CA PHE A 70 -10.84 3.96 -5.67
C PHE A 70 -12.04 3.00 -5.68
N GLY A 71 -13.07 3.25 -4.86
CA GLY A 71 -14.26 2.40 -4.75
C GLY A 71 -13.98 0.98 -4.26
N LYS A 72 -12.81 0.71 -3.67
CA LYS A 72 -12.42 -0.63 -3.20
C LYS A 72 -12.93 -0.94 -1.80
N LEU A 73 -13.29 0.09 -1.02
CA LEU A 73 -13.76 -0.07 0.36
C LEU A 73 -15.25 0.23 0.45
N PRO A 74 -15.97 -0.43 1.37
CA PRO A 74 -17.36 -0.09 1.64
C PRO A 74 -17.46 1.35 2.17
N VAL A 75 -18.60 1.98 1.86
CA VAL A 75 -18.93 3.31 2.40
C VAL A 75 -19.03 3.23 3.92
N ILE A 76 -18.43 4.21 4.60
CA ILE A 76 -18.44 4.30 6.05
C ILE A 76 -19.32 5.47 6.45
N TYR A 77 -20.32 5.21 7.27
CA TYR A 77 -21.29 6.21 7.71
C TYR A 77 -20.97 6.68 9.13
N PHE A 78 -20.80 7.99 9.28
CA PHE A 78 -20.68 8.68 10.56
C PHE A 78 -21.97 9.43 10.85
N ASN A 79 -22.45 9.35 12.08
CA ASN A 79 -23.55 10.18 12.53
C ASN A 79 -23.07 11.58 12.95
N GLU A 80 -24.00 12.44 13.37
CA GLU A 80 -23.74 13.82 13.82
C GLU A 80 -22.77 13.94 15.01
N LYS A 81 -22.49 12.84 15.71
CA LYS A 81 -21.50 12.75 16.80
C LYS A 81 -20.17 12.15 16.37
N GLY A 82 -19.98 11.90 15.07
CA GLY A 82 -18.81 11.18 14.54
C GLY A 82 -18.80 9.69 14.88
N ASN A 83 -19.92 9.10 15.29
CA ASN A 83 -20.00 7.68 15.63
C ASN A 83 -20.39 6.83 14.44
N VAL A 84 -19.81 5.63 14.37
CA VAL A 84 -20.13 4.59 13.39
C VAL A 84 -21.27 3.72 13.93
N LYS A 85 -22.34 3.54 13.14
CA LYS A 85 -23.54 2.77 13.52
C LYS A 85 -23.42 1.26 13.38
N ARG A 86 -22.35 0.77 12.74
CA ARG A 86 -22.13 -0.66 12.51
C ARG A 86 -20.64 -0.97 12.54
N ALA A 87 -20.26 -1.95 13.36
CA ALA A 87 -18.91 -2.50 13.28
C ALA A 87 -18.70 -3.19 11.93
N GLN A 88 -17.57 -2.94 11.28
CA GLN A 88 -17.26 -3.51 9.98
C GLN A 88 -15.77 -3.74 9.80
N THR A 89 -15.42 -4.70 8.94
CA THR A 89 -14.02 -4.96 8.57
C THR A 89 -13.77 -4.42 7.19
N VAL A 90 -12.69 -3.66 7.05
CA VAL A 90 -12.23 -3.06 5.79
C VAL A 90 -10.79 -3.52 5.50
N TYR A 91 -10.40 -3.45 4.23
CA TYR A 91 -9.10 -3.92 3.76
C TYR A 91 -8.31 -2.84 3.00
N PRO A 92 -8.05 -1.66 3.58
CA PRO A 92 -7.31 -0.59 2.91
C PRO A 92 -5.91 -1.09 2.53
N GLY A 93 -5.62 -1.09 1.23
CA GLY A 93 -4.35 -1.59 0.70
C GLY A 93 -4.04 -3.04 1.10
N GLY A 94 -5.09 -3.88 1.20
CA GLY A 94 -4.98 -5.29 1.58
C GLY A 94 -4.77 -5.54 3.07
N LYS A 95 -4.64 -4.49 3.91
CA LYS A 95 -4.48 -4.65 5.36
C LYS A 95 -5.84 -4.73 6.05
N LYS A 96 -6.09 -5.82 6.79
CA LYS A 96 -7.30 -5.98 7.59
C LYS A 96 -7.36 -4.94 8.72
N ILE A 97 -8.42 -4.14 8.75
CA ILE A 97 -8.74 -3.19 9.81
C ILE A 97 -10.18 -3.40 10.24
N ILE A 98 -10.39 -3.50 11.55
CA ILE A 98 -11.71 -3.60 12.16
C ILE A 98 -12.11 -2.21 12.65
N ILE A 99 -13.24 -1.73 12.19
CA ILE A 99 -13.88 -0.50 12.67
C ILE A 99 -14.92 -0.91 13.71
N GLU A 100 -14.73 -0.48 14.95
CA GLU A 100 -15.66 -0.78 16.04
C GLU A 100 -16.92 0.08 15.98
N LEU A 101 -18.01 -0.42 16.58
CA LEU A 101 -19.24 0.33 16.78
C LEU A 101 -19.02 1.53 17.72
N GLY A 102 -19.77 2.62 17.53
CA GLY A 102 -19.68 3.79 18.41
C GLY A 102 -18.55 4.70 17.95
N GLY A 103 -17.52 4.88 18.77
CA GLY A 103 -16.42 5.81 18.46
C GLY A 103 -15.63 5.50 17.20
N GLY A 104 -15.87 4.35 16.54
CA GLY A 104 -15.23 4.04 15.26
C GLY A 104 -13.74 3.74 15.41
N ARG A 105 -13.33 3.14 16.53
CA ARG A 105 -11.93 2.82 16.78
C ARG A 105 -11.42 1.86 15.71
N LEU A 106 -10.23 2.16 15.20
CA LEU A 106 -9.54 1.37 14.19
C LEU A 106 -8.64 0.35 14.90
N VAL A 107 -8.95 -0.93 14.76
CA VAL A 107 -8.22 -2.03 15.39
C VAL A 107 -7.58 -2.90 14.33
N THR A 108 -6.29 -3.18 14.48
CA THR A 108 -5.59 -4.20 13.70
C THR A 108 -5.48 -5.46 14.55
N PRO A 109 -5.94 -6.62 14.07
CA PRO A 109 -5.74 -7.90 14.76
C PRO A 109 -4.26 -8.29 14.84
#